data_AF-A0A8K0S7U2-F1
#
_entry.id   AF-A0A8K0S7U2-F1
#
_cell.length_a   1.000
_cell.length_b   1.000
_cell.length_c   1.000
_cell.angle_alpha   90.00
_cell.angle_beta   90.00
_cell.angle_gamma   90.00
#
_symmetry.space_group_name_H-M   'P 1'
#
loop_
_entity.id
_entity.type
_entity.pdbx_description
1 polymer ?
#
loop_
_entity_poly.entity_id
_entity_poly.type
_entity_poly.pdbx_seq_one_letter_code
_entity_poly.pdbx_strand_id
1 'polypeptide(L)'
;MVSIAAANGGNVLGLERVVADGPALNWLVAVTVDTEENQAKINPLTLEYRDAINQYATEIGVNKNWIYLNYALGDQNPILHYGQESLDFLRAVSAKYDPGSVFQTQRHSGFKIPI
;
A
#
# COMPACT_ATOMS: atom_id res chain seq x y z
N MET A 1 16.14 3.94 8.82
CA MET A 1 15.78 3.72 7.40
C MET A 1 15.35 5.01 6.72
N VAL A 2 14.33 5.72 7.21
CA VAL A 2 13.87 7.01 6.61
C VAL A 2 14.98 8.06 6.54
N SER A 3 15.71 8.31 7.63
CA SER A 3 16.81 9.29 7.65
C SER A 3 17.96 8.95 6.68
N ILE A 4 18.27 7.66 6.52
CA ILE A 4 19.27 7.18 5.57
C ILE A 4 18.78 7.39 4.14
N ALA A 5 17.52 7.06 3.84
CA ALA A 5 16.94 7.30 2.52
C ALA A 5 16.94 8.79 2.17
N ALA A 6 16.49 9.65 3.10
CA ALA A 6 16.49 11.10 2.90
C ALA A 6 17.89 11.66 2.57
N ALA A 7 18.94 11.16 3.22
CA ALA A 7 20.32 11.55 2.92
C ALA A 7 20.83 11.06 1.55
N ASN A 8 20.14 10.12 0.90
CA ASN A 8 20.55 9.47 -0.36
C ASN A 8 19.51 9.63 -1.49
N GLY A 9 18.70 10.70 -1.46
CA GLY A 9 17.73 11.02 -2.52
C GLY A 9 16.28 10.64 -2.24
N GLY A 10 15.97 10.19 -1.02
CA GLY A 10 14.61 9.93 -0.54
C GLY A 10 14.05 8.57 -0.94
N ASN A 11 12.75 8.38 -0.70
CA ASN A 11 11.96 7.23 -1.13
C ASN A 11 10.55 7.68 -1.52
N VAL A 12 9.79 6.83 -2.19
CA VAL A 12 8.44 7.15 -2.70
C VAL A 12 7.31 6.60 -1.83
N LEU A 13 7.63 6.08 -0.65
CA LEU A 13 6.67 5.42 0.24
C LEU A 13 6.01 6.42 1.19
N GLY A 14 6.49 7.66 1.27
CA GLY A 14 5.99 8.70 2.16
C GLY A 14 6.10 8.33 3.64
N LEU A 15 7.12 7.56 4.02
CA LEU A 15 7.28 7.04 5.38
C LEU A 15 7.61 8.14 6.40
N GLU A 16 8.14 9.27 5.93
CA GLU A 16 8.47 10.46 6.72
C GLU A 16 7.26 10.89 7.56
N ARG A 17 6.06 10.91 6.98
CA ARG A 17 4.81 11.23 7.69
C ARG A 17 4.35 10.11 8.63
N VAL A 18 4.62 8.86 8.28
CA VAL A 18 4.11 7.66 8.97
C VAL A 18 4.82 7.46 10.31
N VAL A 19 6.10 7.81 10.38
CA VAL A 19 6.95 7.62 11.56
C VAL A 19 7.33 8.95 12.26
N ALA A 20 6.68 10.05 11.89
CA ALA A 20 6.99 11.39 12.39
C ALA A 20 6.87 11.50 13.93
N ASP A 21 5.94 10.76 14.52
CA ASP A 21 5.63 10.70 15.95
C ASP A 21 6.22 9.46 16.65
N GLY A 22 7.05 8.67 15.95
CA GLY A 22 7.73 7.51 16.50
C GLY A 22 7.61 6.25 15.64
N PRO A 23 8.10 5.10 16.14
CA PRO A 23 7.99 3.82 15.45
C PRO A 23 6.54 3.43 15.16
N ALA A 24 6.29 2.89 13.97
CA ALA A 24 4.99 2.35 13.57
C ALA A 24 5.09 0.84 13.31
N LEU A 25 3.99 0.12 13.54
CA LEU A 25 3.87 -1.30 13.21
C LEU A 25 3.30 -1.46 11.80
N ASN A 26 4.02 -2.17 10.93
CA ASN A 26 3.48 -2.69 9.67
C ASN A 26 3.08 -4.16 9.89
N TRP A 27 1.85 -4.53 9.54
CA TRP A 27 1.32 -5.88 9.76
C TRP A 27 0.72 -6.46 8.48
N LEU A 28 0.63 -7.79 8.44
CA LEU A 28 0.07 -8.57 7.34
C LEU A 28 -0.76 -9.70 7.93
N VAL A 29 -1.95 -9.92 7.36
CA VAL A 29 -2.69 -11.18 7.53
C VAL A 29 -2.45 -12.02 6.30
N ALA A 30 -1.88 -13.20 6.50
CA ALA A 30 -1.65 -14.19 5.47
C ALA A 30 -2.30 -15.50 5.90
N VAL A 31 -3.23 -16.00 5.07
CA VAL A 31 -3.95 -17.24 5.31
C VAL A 31 -3.77 -18.12 4.08
N THR A 32 -3.43 -19.39 4.30
CA THR A 32 -3.28 -20.39 3.24
C THR A 32 -4.23 -21.55 3.49
N VAL A 33 -4.83 -22.06 2.43
CA VAL A 33 -5.73 -23.22 2.45
C VAL A 33 -5.33 -24.20 1.35
N ASP A 34 -5.78 -25.44 1.48
CA ASP A 34 -5.42 -26.58 0.63
C ASP A 34 -6.30 -26.73 -0.63
N THR A 35 -7.47 -26.09 -0.67
CA THR A 35 -8.43 -26.20 -1.77
C THR A 35 -9.05 -24.84 -2.15
N GLU A 36 -9.49 -24.71 -3.40
CA GLU A 36 -10.22 -23.52 -3.87
C GLU A 36 -11.53 -23.32 -3.11
N GLU A 37 -12.23 -24.40 -2.75
CA GLU A 37 -13.46 -24.33 -1.95
C GLU A 37 -13.19 -23.72 -0.57
N ASN A 38 -12.09 -24.11 0.08
CA ASN A 38 -11.69 -23.51 1.36
C ASN A 38 -11.24 -22.05 1.18
N GLN A 39 -10.62 -21.71 0.04
CA GLN A 39 -10.26 -20.33 -0.28
C GLN A 39 -11.50 -19.44 -0.39
N ALA A 40 -12.55 -19.91 -1.05
CA ALA A 40 -13.81 -19.19 -1.18
C ALA A 40 -14.49 -18.96 0.18
N LYS A 41 -14.38 -19.92 1.12
CA LYS A 41 -14.91 -19.80 2.48
C LYS A 41 -14.09 -18.84 3.36
N ILE A 42 -12.77 -18.90 3.28
CA ILE A 42 -11.88 -18.16 4.20
C ILE A 42 -11.63 -16.71 3.77
N ASN A 43 -11.71 -16.41 2.46
CA ASN A 43 -11.45 -15.07 1.94
C ASN A 43 -12.33 -13.98 2.59
N PRO A 44 -13.68 -14.10 2.65
CA PRO A 44 -14.49 -13.06 3.29
C PRO A 44 -14.17 -12.88 4.77
N LEU A 45 -13.90 -13.97 5.51
CA LEU A 45 -13.52 -13.90 6.93
C LEU A 45 -12.16 -13.21 7.13
N THR A 46 -11.23 -13.42 6.21
CA THR A 46 -9.90 -12.78 6.23
C THR A 46 -10.02 -11.27 6.00
N LEU A 47 -10.88 -10.85 5.05
CA LEU A 47 -11.15 -9.43 4.79
C LEU A 47 -11.86 -8.77 5.97
N GLU A 48 -12.88 -9.43 6.54
CA GLU A 48 -13.59 -8.95 7.73
C GLU A 48 -12.62 -8.76 8.91
N TYR A 49 -11.75 -9.74 9.17
CA TYR A 49 -10.73 -9.64 10.22
C TYR A 49 -9.75 -8.48 9.99
N ARG A 50 -9.27 -8.32 8.74
CA ARG A 50 -8.38 -7.21 8.38
C ARG A 50 -9.06 -5.86 8.63
N ASP A 51 -10.31 -5.73 8.20
CA ASP A 51 -11.06 -4.48 8.27
C ASP A 51 -11.42 -4.14 9.73
N ALA A 52 -11.75 -5.15 10.55
CA ALA A 52 -11.97 -4.97 11.99
C ALA A 52 -10.72 -4.44 12.72
N ILE A 53 -9.52 -4.95 12.40
CA ILE A 53 -8.26 -4.42 12.96
C ILE A 53 -8.05 -2.96 12.56
N ASN A 54 -8.21 -2.64 11.28
CA ASN A 54 -8.03 -1.27 10.78
C ASN A 54 -9.06 -0.29 11.36
N GLN A 55 -10.30 -0.74 11.50
CA GLN A 55 -11.36 0.04 12.15
C GLN A 55 -10.99 0.33 13.60
N TYR A 56 -10.65 -0.69 14.39
CA TYR A 56 -10.29 -0.52 15.78
C TYR A 56 -9.06 0.40 15.94
N ALA A 57 -8.03 0.24 15.11
CA ALA A 57 -6.87 1.12 15.10
C ALA A 57 -7.25 2.58 14.80
N THR A 58 -8.27 2.80 13.97
CA THR A 58 -8.79 4.15 13.66
C THR A 58 -9.55 4.71 14.87
N GLU A 59 -10.39 3.90 15.52
CA GLU A 59 -11.17 4.28 16.70
C GLU A 59 -10.28 4.74 17.86
N ILE A 60 -9.16 4.06 18.09
CA ILE A 60 -8.20 4.44 19.14
C ILE A 60 -7.16 5.47 18.67
N GLY A 61 -7.27 5.98 17.44
CA GLY A 61 -6.43 7.06 16.91
C GLY A 61 -4.99 6.67 16.57
N VAL A 62 -4.67 5.38 16.41
CA VAL A 62 -3.30 4.91 16.09
C VAL A 62 -3.12 4.50 14.63
N ASN A 63 -4.18 4.44 13.84
CA ASN A 63 -4.09 4.08 12.43
C ASN A 63 -3.32 5.14 11.62
N LYS A 64 -2.20 4.74 11.00
CA LYS A 64 -1.36 5.62 10.17
C LYS A 64 -1.93 5.88 8.78
N ASN A 65 -3.04 5.22 8.42
CA ASN A 65 -3.69 5.30 7.11
C ASN A 65 -2.67 5.15 5.98
N TRP A 66 -1.84 4.12 6.10
CA TRP A 66 -0.75 3.80 5.19
C TRP A 66 -0.77 2.31 4.86
N ILE A 67 -0.57 1.95 3.59
CA ILE A 67 -0.67 0.57 3.11
C ILE A 67 0.59 0.21 2.34
N TYR A 68 1.28 -0.85 2.75
CA TYR A 68 2.44 -1.35 2.04
C TYR A 68 2.04 -2.11 0.78
N LEU A 69 2.50 -1.66 -0.39
CA LEU A 69 2.11 -2.22 -1.69
C LEU A 69 2.37 -3.73 -1.78
N ASN A 70 3.49 -4.20 -1.22
CA ASN A 70 3.87 -5.60 -1.29
C ASN A 70 2.98 -6.52 -0.42
N TYR A 71 2.19 -5.96 0.49
CA TYR A 71 1.25 -6.67 1.36
C TYR A 71 -0.22 -6.35 1.05
N ALA A 72 -0.47 -5.51 0.06
CA ALA A 72 -1.82 -5.10 -0.30
C ALA A 72 -2.51 -6.16 -1.17
N LEU A 73 -3.82 -6.30 -0.99
CA LEU A 73 -4.70 -7.08 -1.85
C LEU A 73 -5.39 -6.18 -2.89
N GLY A 74 -5.95 -6.77 -3.95
CA GLY A 74 -6.50 -6.05 -5.10
C GLY A 74 -7.70 -5.13 -4.80
N ASP A 75 -8.31 -5.21 -3.62
CA ASP A 75 -9.36 -4.31 -3.15
C ASP A 75 -8.82 -3.01 -2.52
N GLN A 76 -7.49 -2.87 -2.41
CA GLN A 76 -6.82 -1.71 -1.81
C GLN A 76 -6.16 -0.83 -2.87
N ASN A 77 -5.86 0.42 -2.50
CA ASN A 77 -5.15 1.39 -3.35
C ASN A 77 -3.88 1.91 -2.66
N PRO A 78 -2.84 1.09 -2.45
CA PRO A 78 -1.71 1.42 -1.59
C PRO A 78 -0.97 2.71 -1.98
N ILE A 79 -0.84 2.97 -3.29
CA ILE A 79 -0.11 4.14 -3.80
C ILE A 79 -0.82 5.46 -3.41
N LEU A 80 -2.15 5.48 -3.28
CA LEU A 80 -2.87 6.67 -2.79
C LEU A 80 -2.48 7.03 -1.35
N HIS A 81 -2.00 6.06 -0.58
CA HIS A 81 -1.59 6.30 0.79
C HIS A 81 -0.15 6.79 0.92
N TYR A 82 0.62 6.98 -0.17
CA TYR A 82 2.01 7.48 -0.07
C TYR A 82 2.13 8.99 0.02
N GLY A 83 0.99 9.70 -0.03
CA GLY A 83 0.93 11.15 0.01
C GLY A 83 1.03 11.78 -1.37
N GLN A 84 0.55 13.01 -1.48
CA GLN A 84 0.41 13.72 -2.74
C GLN A 84 1.75 13.94 -3.45
N GLU A 85 2.80 14.28 -2.70
CA GLU A 85 4.14 14.49 -3.25
C GLU A 85 4.69 13.22 -3.93
N SER A 86 4.58 12.06 -3.26
CA SER A 86 4.97 10.76 -3.84
C SER A 86 4.15 10.43 -5.09
N LEU A 87 2.85 10.72 -5.07
CA LEU A 87 1.95 10.46 -6.19
C LEU A 87 2.29 11.32 -7.41
N ASP A 88 2.52 12.62 -7.21
CA ASP A 88 2.89 13.55 -8.28
C ASP A 88 4.27 13.22 -8.84
N PHE A 89 5.22 12.84 -7.98
CA PHE A 89 6.52 12.34 -8.41
C PHE A 89 6.39 11.08 -9.28
N LEU A 90 5.61 10.08 -8.85
CA LEU A 90 5.37 8.86 -9.64
C LEU A 90 4.73 9.17 -10.99
N ARG A 91 3.75 10.07 -11.04
CA ARG A 91 3.10 10.52 -12.28
C ARG A 91 4.10 11.20 -13.21
N ALA A 92 4.93 12.11 -12.70
CA ALA A 92 5.96 12.79 -13.47
C ALA A 92 7.02 11.82 -14.03
N VAL A 93 7.47 10.87 -13.21
CA VAL A 93 8.40 9.81 -13.61
C VAL A 93 7.76 8.91 -14.68
N SER A 94 6.50 8.50 -14.50
CA SER A 94 5.77 7.70 -15.49
C SER A 94 5.67 8.45 -16.83
N ALA A 95 5.30 9.73 -16.82
CA ALA A 95 5.21 10.53 -18.04
C ALA A 95 6.58 10.70 -18.74
N LYS A 96 7.66 10.81 -17.97
CA LYS A 96 9.02 10.98 -18.51
C LYS A 96 9.58 9.71 -19.14
N TYR A 97 9.39 8.56 -18.50
CA TYR A 97 10.07 7.32 -18.87
C TYR A 97 9.17 6.26 -19.52
N ASP A 98 7.85 6.37 -19.36
CA ASP A 98 6.83 5.56 -20.04
C ASP A 98 5.75 6.45 -20.67
N PRO A 99 6.12 7.32 -21.64
CA PRO A 99 5.18 8.26 -22.26
C PRO A 99 4.03 7.54 -23.00
N GLY A 100 4.23 6.28 -23.42
CA GLY A 100 3.20 5.43 -24.01
C GLY A 100 2.26 4.80 -22.98
N SER A 101 2.48 5.03 -21.68
CA SER A 101 1.71 4.42 -20.59
C SER A 101 1.63 2.90 -20.68
N VAL A 102 2.67 2.22 -21.19
CA VAL A 102 2.68 0.77 -21.39
C VAL A 102 2.40 0.05 -20.07
N PHE A 103 3.02 0.46 -18.97
CA PHE A 103 2.82 -0.16 -17.66
C PHE A 103 1.49 0.23 -17.00
N GLN A 104 0.94 1.40 -17.35
CA GLN A 104 -0.39 1.79 -16.86
C GLN A 104 -1.52 1.14 -17.68
N THR A 105 -1.28 0.74 -18.93
CA THR A 105 -2.33 0.23 -19.84
C THR A 105 -2.26 -1.27 -20.05
N GLN A 106 -1.10 -1.81 -20.42
CA GLN A 106 -0.97 -3.21 -20.85
C GLN A 106 -0.71 -4.18 -19.69
N ARG A 107 -0.28 -3.68 -18.54
CA ARG A 107 -0.04 -4.53 -17.37
C ARG A 107 -1.36 -4.81 -16.64
N HIS A 108 -1.71 -6.10 -16.56
CA HIS A 108 -2.97 -6.58 -15.96
C HIS A 108 -2.88 -6.94 -14.46
N SER A 109 -1.68 -7.22 -13.95
CA SER A 109 -1.46 -7.56 -12.55
C SER A 109 -1.24 -6.33 -11.67
N GLY A 110 -1.17 -6.50 -10.35
CA GLY A 110 -0.77 -5.51 -9.32
C GLY A 110 -1.35 -4.09 -9.41
N PHE A 111 -0.74 -3.16 -8.68
CA PHE A 111 -1.25 -1.78 -8.56
C PHE A 111 -0.72 -0.85 -9.64
N LYS A 112 -1.61 0.00 -10.16
CA LYS A 112 -1.33 1.08 -11.13
C LYS A 112 -1.16 2.41 -10.40
N ILE A 113 -0.49 3.37 -11.02
CA ILE A 113 -0.38 4.72 -10.46
C ILE A 113 -1.76 5.36 -10.58
N PRO A 114 -2.38 5.79 -9.46
CA PRO A 114 -3.69 6.43 -9.51
C PRO A 114 -3.64 7.72 -10.35
N ILE A 115 -4.66 7.92 -11.19
CA ILE A 115 -4.86 9.13 -12.00
C ILE A 115 -5.69 10.15 -11.21
#